data_AF-A0A1M5TK92-F1
#
_entry.id   AF-A0A1M5TK92-F1
#
_cell.length_a   1.000
_cell.length_b   1.000
_cell.length_c   1.000
_cell.angle_alpha   90.00
_cell.angle_beta   90.00
_cell.angle_gamma   90.00
#
_symmetry.space_group_name_H-M   'P 1'
#
loop_
_entity.id
_entity.type
_entity.pdbx_description
1 polymer ?
#
loop_
_entity_poly.entity_id
_entity_poly.type
_entity_poly.pdbx_seq_one_letter_code
_entity_poly.pdbx_strand_id
1 'polypeptide(L)' 'MTINYNEADESIEITDGIKKKSVFGRRRFSIQLKDGKSRELNEIKTQSEFNELKKVFSAIGIAN' A
#
# COMPACT_ATOMS: atom_id res chain seq x y z
N MET A 1 -3.45 3.22 17.38
CA MET A 1 -3.01 3.02 15.97
C MET A 1 -3.19 4.35 15.28
N THR A 2 -2.11 5.07 14.96
CA THR A 2 -2.21 6.40 14.35
C THR A 2 -1.71 6.31 12.92
N ILE A 3 -2.67 6.31 11.99
CA ILE A 3 -2.43 6.70 10.60
C ILE A 3 -2.35 8.23 10.67
N ASN A 4 -1.19 8.79 10.35
CA ASN A 4 -1.07 10.25 10.33
C ASN A 4 -1.66 10.71 9.00
N TYR A 5 -2.93 11.07 9.06
CA TYR A 5 -3.65 11.76 8.00
C TYR A 5 -3.24 13.22 8.04
N ASN A 6 -2.80 13.78 6.91
CA ASN A 6 -2.62 15.22 6.80
C ASN A 6 -4.00 15.84 6.67
N GLU A 7 -4.55 16.38 7.76
CA GLU A 7 -5.88 17.01 7.77
C GLU A 7 -5.97 18.25 6.88
N ALA A 8 -4.85 18.94 6.63
CA ALA A 8 -4.85 20.14 5.81
C ALA A 8 -5.00 19.84 4.31
N ASP A 9 -4.48 18.69 3.87
CA ASP A 9 -4.43 18.30 2.46
C ASP A 9 -5.21 17.01 2.15
N GLU A 10 -5.93 16.48 3.14
CA GLU A 10 -6.65 15.21 3.11
C GLU A 10 -5.86 14.01 2.54
N SER A 11 -4.54 13.98 2.75
CA SER A 11 -3.64 13.08 2.00
C SER A 11 -2.89 12.06 2.87
N ILE A 12 -2.57 10.92 2.24
CA ILE A 12 -1.70 9.86 2.78
C ILE A 12 -0.44 9.81 1.91
N GLU A 13 0.73 10.06 2.49
CA GLU A 13 2.01 10.02 1.77
C GLU A 13 2.61 8.60 1.79
N ILE A 14 2.71 7.99 0.60
CA ILE A 14 3.29 6.67 0.36
C ILE A 14 4.66 6.86 -0.30
N THR A 15 5.71 6.37 0.34
CA THR A 15 7.10 6.55 -0.14
C THR A 15 7.60 5.39 -0.98
N ASP A 16 7.30 4.16 -0.57
CA ASP A 16 8.02 2.96 -1.03
C ASP A 16 7.12 1.99 -1.83
N GLY A 17 5.94 2.47 -2.26
CA GLY A 17 5.00 1.71 -3.07
C GLY A 17 4.34 0.52 -2.35
N ILE A 18 3.87 -0.45 -3.13
CA ILE A 18 3.22 -1.67 -2.63
C ILE A 18 4.26 -2.78 -2.51
N LYS A 19 4.43 -3.31 -1.30
CA LYS A 19 5.29 -4.47 -1.03
C LYS A 19 4.49 -5.75 -1.06
N LYS A 20 5.04 -6.76 -1.74
CA LYS A 20 4.55 -8.13 -1.77
C LYS A 20 5.47 -9.00 -0.91
N LYS A 21 4.91 -9.72 0.06
CA LYS A 21 5.64 -10.70 0.87
C LYS A 21 4.93 -12.05 0.84
N SER A 22 5.69 -13.13 0.83
CA SER A 22 5.16 -14.47 1.09
C SER A 22 5.36 -14.78 2.56
N VAL A 23 4.26 -15.02 3.28
CA VAL A 23 4.27 -15.35 4.72
C VAL A 23 3.43 -16.61 4.92
N PHE A 24 4.06 -17.69 5.38
CA PHE A 24 3.42 -19.00 5.57
C PHE A 24 2.65 -19.48 4.32
N GLY A 25 3.24 -19.33 3.13
CA GLY A 25 2.64 -19.74 1.86
C GLY A 25 1.48 -18.86 1.38
N ARG A 26 1.10 -17.83 2.15
CA ARG A 26 0.08 -16.85 1.76
C ARG A 26 0.75 -15.57 1.27
N ARG A 27 0.27 -15.05 0.15
CA ARG A 27 0.65 -13.72 -0.32
C ARG A 27 0.03 -12.70 0.62
N ARG A 28 0.87 -11.81 1.15
CA ARG A 28 0.45 -10.62 1.89
C ARG A 28 0.96 -9.40 1.14
N PHE A 29 0.12 -8.37 1.14
CA PHE A 29 0.42 -7.10 0.50
C PHE A 29 0.43 -6.01 1.56
N SER A 30 1.31 -5.03 1.42
CA SER A 30 1.41 -3.93 2.36
C SER A 30 1.88 -2.67 1.66
N ILE A 31 1.50 -1.51 2.18
CA ILE A 31 2.07 -0.21 1.76
C ILE A 31 3.01 0.31 2.83
N GLN A 32 4.10 0.97 2.40
CA GLN A 32 4.98 1.69 3.32
C GLN A 32 4.72 3.19 3.22
N LEU A 33 4.49 3.78 4.39
CA LEU A 33 4.22 5.20 4.55
C LEU A 33 5.53 5.98 4.73
N LYS A 34 5.49 7.29 4.48
CA LYS A 34 6.63 8.20 4.63
C LYS A 34 7.24 8.23 6.02
N ASP A 35 6.45 7.96 7.05
CA ASP A 35 6.91 7.86 8.44
C ASP A 35 7.62 6.52 8.76
N GLY A 36 7.84 5.68 7.75
CA GLY A 36 8.48 4.37 7.86
C GLY A 36 7.54 3.26 8.32
N LYS A 37 6.29 3.56 8.70
CA LYS A 37 5.32 2.53 9.10
C LYS A 37 4.82 1.74 7.90
N SER A 38 4.51 0.47 8.12
CA SER A 38 3.87 -0.40 7.13
C SER A 38 2.40 -0.65 7.48
N ARG A 39 1.54 -0.74 6.47
CA ARG A 39 0.12 -1.11 6.59
C ARG A 39 -0.17 -2.33 5.74
N GLU A 40 -0.67 -3.39 6.38
CA GLU A 40 -1.12 -4.59 5.66
C GLU A 40 -2.43 -4.31 4.91
N LEU A 41 -2.52 -4.82 3.69
CA LEU A 41 -3.69 -4.77 2.81
C LEU A 41 -4.41 -6.12 2.86
N ASN A 42 -5.06 -6.41 3.98
CA ASN A 42 -5.68 -7.72 4.24
C ASN A 42 -6.87 -8.05 3.33
N GLU A 43 -7.47 -7.04 2.70
CA GLU A 43 -8.60 -7.23 1.78
C GLU A 43 -8.18 -7.58 0.36
N ILE A 44 -6.90 -7.42 -0.01
CA ILE A 44 -6.39 -7.86 -1.32
C ILE A 44 -6.09 -9.36 -1.24
N LYS A 45 -6.97 -10.20 -1.77
CA LYS A 45 -6.89 -11.67 -1.64
C LYS A 45 -6.37 -12.33 -2.90
N THR A 46 -6.50 -11.67 -4.05
CA THR A 46 -6.17 -12.21 -5.37
C THR A 46 -5.07 -11.42 -6.06
N GLN A 47 -4.46 -12.05 -7.07
CA GLN A 47 -3.47 -11.37 -7.92
C GLN A 47 -4.11 -10.30 -8.83
N SER A 48 -5.39 -10.46 -9.18
CA SER A 48 -6.11 -9.50 -10.03
C SER A 48 -6.32 -8.18 -9.29
N GLU A 49 -6.85 -8.24 -8.06
CA GLU A 49 -7.03 -7.06 -7.19
C GLU A 49 -5.69 -6.36 -6.93
N PHE A 50 -4.61 -7.13 -6.74
CA PHE A 50 -3.27 -6.55 -6.61
C PHE A 50 -2.82 -5.82 -7.88
N ASN A 51 -3.07 -6.39 -9.06
CA ASN A 51 -2.69 -5.76 -10.33
C ASN A 51 -3.52 -4.49 -10.59
N GLU A 52 -4.79 -4.46 -10.20
CA GLU A 52 -5.62 -3.25 -10.26
C GLU A 52 -5.11 -2.17 -9.31
N LEU A 53 -4.78 -2.52 -8.07
CA LEU A 53 -4.19 -1.59 -7.12
C LEU A 53 -2.87 -1.00 -7.66
N LYS A 54 -2.04 -1.83 -8.30
CA LYS A 54 -0.80 -1.39 -8.96
C LYS A 54 -1.07 -0.36 -10.06
N LYS A 55 -2.12 -0.54 -10.86
CA LYS A 55 -2.52 0.45 -11.88
C LYS A 55 -2.94 1.77 -11.26
N VAL A 56 -3.73 1.73 -10.19
CA VAL A 56 -4.16 2.95 -9.46
C VAL A 56 -2.94 3.69 -8.93
N PHE A 57 -1.99 2.99 -8.29
CA PHE A 57 -0.77 3.58 -7.74
C PHE A 57 0.10 4.22 -8.83
N SER A 58 0.23 3.55 -9.98
CA SER A 58 0.92 4.10 -11.15
C SER A 58 0.28 5.40 -11.65
N ALA A 59 -1.06 5.43 -11.72
CA ALA A 59 -1.81 6.56 -12.24
C ALA A 59 -1.66 7.82 -11.37
N ILE A 60 -1.43 7.63 -10.07
CA ILE A 60 -1.19 8.71 -9.10
C ILE A 60 0.29 8.97 -8.82
N GLY A 61 1.20 8.39 -9.63
CA GLY A 61 2.63 8.67 -9.56
C GLY A 61 3.39 7.97 -8.42
N ILE A 62 2.78 6.97 -7.78
CA ILE A 62 3.47 6.15 -6.76
C ILE A 62 4.26 5.04 -7.47
N ALA A 63 5.53 4.90 -7.10
CA ALA A 63 6.42 3.87 -7.62
C ALA A 63 5.94 2.45 -7.27
N ASN A 64 6.31 1.49 -8.12
CA ASN A 64 5.65 0.22 -8.35
C ASN A 64 6.55 -1.01 -8.19
#